data_AF-A0A975EN34-F1
#
_entry.id   AF-A0A975EN34-F1
#
_cell.length_a   1.000
_cell.length_b   1.000
_cell.length_c   1.000
_cell.angle_alpha   90.00
_cell.angle_beta   90.00
_cell.angle_gamma   90.00
#
_symmetry.space_group_name_H-M   'P 1'
#
loop_
_entity.id
_entity.type
_entity.pdbx_description
1 polymer ?
#
loop_
_entity_poly.entity_id
_entity_poly.type
_entity_poly.pdbx_seq_one_letter_code
_entity_poly.pdbx_strand_id
1 'polypeptide(L)'
;MQAAGWEEQIRTLKQIGCDRFFYEEASTRSARPEFQRMITEASKKASPVNRICLVSSKMDRAFRDLAAADEAITRPANDNVIWLLPDLSKHPLDPTDPTQMLLVRMMGAVAQFERDRLAERRAYGIAKAKKEGKYKGRKPTARAKAPEVLRLRERGFRPDEIAKQLEIGRASVFRILRDHRETT
;
A
#
# COMPACT_ATOMS: atom_id res chain seq x y z
N MET A 1 2.50 -16.18 -7.93
CA MET A 1 3.54 -15.92 -6.91
C MET A 1 3.00 -15.28 -5.63
N GLN A 2 1.91 -14.48 -5.65
CA GLN A 2 1.35 -13.86 -4.43
C GLN A 2 0.48 -14.78 -3.56
N ALA A 3 -0.16 -15.82 -4.13
CA ALA A 3 -1.02 -16.76 -3.38
C ALA A 3 -0.27 -17.59 -2.31
N ALA A 4 0.94 -18.07 -2.63
CA ALA A 4 1.73 -18.92 -1.74
C ALA A 4 2.15 -18.21 -0.44
N GLY A 5 2.34 -16.88 -0.47
CA GLY A 5 2.73 -16.12 0.72
C GLY A 5 1.59 -15.91 1.72
N TRP A 6 0.34 -16.04 1.29
CA TRP A 6 -0.84 -15.83 2.14
C TRP A 6 -1.31 -17.13 2.77
N GLU A 7 -1.23 -18.24 2.03
CA GLU A 7 -1.53 -19.58 2.56
C GLU A 7 -0.63 -19.92 3.74
N GLU A 8 0.67 -19.61 3.65
CA GLU A 8 1.61 -19.83 4.75
C GLU A 8 1.27 -18.98 5.98
N GLN A 9 0.90 -17.71 5.80
CA GLN A 9 0.48 -16.85 6.90
C GLN A 9 -0.79 -17.37 7.60
N ILE A 10 -1.79 -17.78 6.81
CA ILE A 10 -3.03 -18.35 7.36
C ILE A 10 -2.71 -19.64 8.11
N ARG A 11 -1.82 -20.48 7.58
CA ARG A 11 -1.37 -21.71 8.24
C ARG A 11 -0.73 -21.42 9.59
N THR A 12 0.20 -20.47 9.66
CA THR A 12 0.84 -20.05 10.92
C THR A 12 -0.21 -19.54 11.92
N LEU A 13 -1.14 -18.68 11.47
CA LEU A 13 -2.18 -18.12 12.35
C LEU A 13 -3.16 -19.19 12.85
N LYS A 14 -3.50 -20.19 12.02
CA LYS A 14 -4.29 -21.36 12.44
C LYS A 14 -3.57 -22.19 13.49
N GLN A 15 -2.26 -22.41 13.34
CA GLN A 15 -1.46 -23.14 14.33
C GLN A 15 -1.39 -22.43 15.69
N ILE A 16 -1.49 -21.09 15.69
CA ILE A 16 -1.56 -20.28 16.92
C ILE A 16 -2.95 -20.36 17.58
N GLY A 17 -3.97 -20.85 16.86
CA GLY A 17 -5.35 -20.97 17.36
C GLY A 17 -6.25 -19.79 16.99
N CYS A 18 -5.95 -19.08 15.89
CA CYS A 18 -6.84 -18.03 15.40
C CYS A 18 -8.07 -18.63 14.71
N ASP A 19 -9.27 -18.34 15.21
CA ASP A 19 -10.53 -18.82 14.61
C ASP A 19 -11.10 -17.86 13.55
N ARG A 20 -10.67 -16.60 13.58
CA ARG A 20 -11.17 -15.55 12.69
C ARG A 20 -10.04 -14.78 12.04
N PHE A 21 -10.17 -14.58 10.74
CA PHE A 21 -9.16 -13.94 9.90
C PHE A 21 -9.71 -12.69 9.26
N PHE A 22 -8.87 -11.66 9.19
CA PHE A 22 -9.14 -10.42 8.48
C PHE A 22 -8.09 -10.28 7.39
N TYR A 23 -8.53 -9.91 6.19
CA TYR A 23 -7.68 -9.78 5.02
C TYR A 23 -7.80 -8.37 4.46
N GLU A 24 -6.68 -7.80 4.03
CA GLU A 24 -6.69 -6.46 3.45
C GLU A 24 -5.60 -6.29 2.38
N GLU A 25 -6.01 -5.82 1.20
CA GLU A 25 -5.10 -5.39 0.14
C GLU A 25 -5.03 -3.85 0.12
N ALA A 26 -4.23 -3.28 1.02
CA ALA A 26 -4.05 -1.84 1.11
C ALA A 26 -2.61 -1.46 0.76
N SER A 27 -2.47 -0.48 -0.14
CA SER A 27 -1.18 0.21 -0.30
C SER A 27 -0.89 1.05 0.95
N THR A 28 0.37 1.43 1.19
CA THR A 28 0.80 2.21 2.37
C THR A 28 0.01 3.51 2.60
N ARG A 29 -0.64 4.07 1.56
CA ARG A 29 -1.45 5.29 1.63
C ARG A 29 -2.97 5.06 1.67
N SER A 30 -3.42 3.83 1.49
CA SER A 30 -4.85 3.51 1.42
C SER A 30 -5.47 3.44 2.82
N ALA A 31 -6.79 3.65 2.90
CA ALA A 31 -7.56 3.36 4.10
C ALA A 31 -7.47 1.86 4.44
N ARG A 32 -7.58 1.52 5.73
CA ARG A 32 -7.55 0.14 6.24
C ARG A 32 -8.91 -0.26 6.87
N PRO A 33 -9.96 -0.45 6.06
CA PRO A 33 -11.31 -0.67 6.58
C PRO A 33 -11.43 -2.01 7.32
N GLU A 34 -10.76 -3.07 6.87
CA GLU A 34 -10.83 -4.38 7.51
C GLU A 34 -10.03 -4.40 8.81
N PHE A 35 -8.91 -3.70 8.87
CA PHE A 35 -8.20 -3.46 10.14
C PHE A 35 -9.09 -2.73 11.16
N GLN A 36 -9.75 -1.65 10.74
CA GLN A 36 -10.63 -0.90 11.64
C GLN A 36 -11.83 -1.73 12.11
N ARG A 37 -12.40 -2.55 11.22
CA ARG A 37 -13.46 -3.51 11.56
C ARG A 37 -12.98 -4.52 12.58
N MET A 38 -11.80 -5.12 12.38
CA MET A 38 -11.19 -6.06 13.33
C MET A 38 -11.05 -5.45 14.74
N ILE A 39 -10.47 -4.26 14.84
CA ILE A 39 -10.32 -3.55 16.13
C ILE A 39 -11.69 -3.29 16.77
N THR A 40 -12.64 -2.78 15.98
CA THR A 40 -13.99 -2.47 16.47
C THR A 40 -14.71 -3.71 16.99
N GLU A 41 -14.63 -4.81 16.26
CA GLU A 41 -15.24 -6.08 16.66
C GLU A 41 -14.58 -6.70 17.88
N ALA A 42 -13.25 -6.63 17.98
CA ALA A 42 -12.50 -7.07 19.15
C ALA A 42 -12.90 -6.25 20.39
N SER A 43 -12.90 -4.93 20.29
CA SER A 43 -13.28 -4.03 21.40
C SER A 43 -14.71 -4.23 21.88
N LYS A 44 -15.65 -4.60 21.00
CA LYS A 44 -17.04 -4.89 21.38
C LYS A 44 -17.20 -6.22 22.13
N LYS A 45 -16.36 -7.21 21.83
CA LYS A 45 -16.43 -8.55 22.45
C LYS A 45 -15.55 -8.68 23.68
N ALA A 46 -14.54 -7.82 23.80
CA ALA A 46 -13.59 -7.85 24.89
C ALA A 46 -14.22 -7.33 26.19
N SER A 47 -13.97 -8.05 27.28
CA SER A 47 -14.40 -7.69 28.64
C SER A 47 -13.32 -8.12 29.64
N PRO A 48 -13.39 -7.64 30.91
CA PRO A 48 -12.42 -8.04 31.94
C PRO A 48 -12.31 -9.56 32.16
N VAL A 49 -13.38 -10.30 31.87
CA VAL A 49 -13.43 -11.77 31.98
C VAL A 49 -13.13 -12.50 30.66
N ASN A 50 -13.09 -11.79 29.54
CA ASN A 50 -12.84 -12.35 28.21
C ASN A 50 -11.98 -11.38 27.39
N ARG A 51 -10.66 -11.53 27.50
CA ARG A 51 -9.70 -10.74 26.71
C ARG A 51 -9.65 -11.27 25.28
N ILE A 52 -9.57 -10.37 24.31
CA ILE A 52 -9.42 -10.72 22.89
C ILE A 52 -7.98 -10.49 22.47
N CYS A 53 -7.35 -11.55 21.97
CA CYS A 53 -5.99 -11.47 21.43
C CYS A 53 -6.03 -11.30 19.91
N LEU A 54 -5.45 -10.20 19.43
CA LEU A 54 -5.22 -9.93 18.01
C LEU A 54 -3.85 -10.44 17.63
N VAL A 55 -3.81 -11.29 16.60
CA VAL A 55 -2.57 -11.92 16.16
C VAL A 55 -2.21 -11.43 14.76
N SER A 56 -0.97 -10.99 14.58
CA SER A 56 -0.42 -10.68 13.26
C SER A 56 0.84 -11.50 13.02
N SER A 57 0.97 -12.08 11.83
CA SER A 57 2.12 -12.92 11.46
C SER A 57 3.45 -12.16 11.45
N LYS A 58 3.40 -10.84 11.26
CA LYS A 58 4.54 -9.92 11.34
C LYS A 58 4.11 -8.56 11.85
N MET A 59 5.03 -7.83 12.48
CA MET A 59 4.77 -6.49 13.01
C MET A 59 4.44 -5.45 11.91
N ASP A 60 5.11 -5.49 10.75
CA ASP A 60 4.89 -4.57 9.62
C ASP A 60 3.52 -4.74 8.92
N ARG A 61 2.83 -5.85 9.19
CA ARG A 61 1.46 -6.12 8.73
C ARG A 61 0.41 -5.59 9.71
N ALA A 62 0.73 -5.57 11.00
CA ALA A 62 -0.14 -5.04 12.04
C ALA A 62 -0.12 -3.51 12.00
N PHE A 63 1.07 -2.90 12.01
CA PHE A 63 1.23 -1.47 12.26
C PHE A 63 1.88 -0.75 11.08
N ARG A 64 1.45 0.50 10.85
CA ARG A 64 2.01 1.34 9.78
C ARG A 64 3.42 1.77 10.11
N ASP A 65 3.72 2.04 11.36
CA ASP A 65 5.01 2.50 11.84
C ASP A 65 5.18 2.15 13.33
N LEU A 66 6.32 2.53 13.88
CA LEU A 66 6.65 2.30 15.29
C LEU A 66 5.69 3.05 16.22
N ALA A 67 5.24 4.26 15.87
CA ALA A 67 4.35 5.05 16.72
C ALA A 67 2.97 4.39 16.83
N ALA A 68 2.42 3.91 15.72
CA ALA A 68 1.18 3.14 15.69
C ALA A 68 1.29 1.83 16.47
N ALA A 69 2.45 1.17 16.45
CA ALA A 69 2.68 -0.03 17.25
C ALA A 69 2.71 0.29 18.76
N ASP A 70 3.48 1.30 19.16
CA ASP A 70 3.59 1.72 20.56
C ASP A 70 2.23 2.19 21.11
N GLU A 71 1.47 2.97 20.33
CA GLU A 71 0.12 3.42 20.71
C GLU A 71 -0.85 2.23 20.85
N ALA A 72 -0.89 1.32 19.88
CA ALA A 72 -1.82 0.19 19.90
C ALA A 72 -1.54 -0.81 21.04
N ILE A 73 -0.31 -0.87 21.54
CA ILE A 73 0.11 -1.78 22.61
C ILE A 73 0.01 -1.10 23.98
N THR A 74 0.48 0.15 24.11
CA THR A 74 0.57 0.84 25.41
C THR A 74 -0.68 1.66 25.76
N ARG A 75 -1.46 2.07 24.75
CA ARG A 75 -2.68 2.87 24.90
C ARG A 75 -3.81 2.31 24.04
N PRO A 76 -4.18 1.04 24.21
CA PRO A 76 -5.27 0.47 23.44
C PRO A 76 -6.58 1.19 23.77
N ALA A 77 -7.48 1.30 22.79
CA ALA A 77 -8.82 1.86 23.03
C ALA A 77 -9.66 1.00 24.00
N ASN A 78 -9.27 -0.26 24.21
CA ASN A 78 -9.84 -1.17 25.20
C ASN A 78 -8.72 -2.07 25.74
N ASP A 79 -8.41 -1.98 27.03
CA ASP A 79 -7.31 -2.71 27.71
C ASP A 79 -7.46 -4.24 27.67
N ASN A 80 -8.67 -4.73 27.36
CA ASN A 80 -8.94 -6.15 27.20
C ASN A 80 -8.63 -6.67 25.78
N VAL A 81 -8.21 -5.78 24.87
CA VAL A 81 -7.70 -6.15 23.55
C VAL A 81 -6.17 -6.13 23.59
N ILE A 82 -5.56 -7.28 23.36
CA ILE A 82 -4.11 -7.47 23.40
C ILE A 82 -3.57 -7.92 22.07
N TRP A 83 -2.25 -7.80 21.90
CA TRP A 83 -1.57 -8.18 20.66
C TRP A 83 -0.61 -9.35 20.88
N LEU A 84 -0.59 -10.27 19.93
CA LEU A 84 0.43 -11.30 19.81
C LEU A 84 1.15 -11.11 18.46
N LEU A 85 2.45 -10.92 18.55
CA LEU A 85 3.37 -10.78 17.42
C LEU A 85 4.37 -11.95 17.51
N PRO A 86 4.13 -13.07 16.79
CA PRO A 86 4.93 -14.30 16.91
C PRO A 86 6.41 -14.13 16.50
N ASP A 87 6.72 -13.09 15.74
CA ASP A 87 8.08 -12.68 15.39
C ASP A 87 8.83 -12.03 16.57
N LEU A 88 8.10 -11.58 17.60
CA LEU A 88 8.65 -10.93 18.80
C LEU A 88 8.53 -11.78 20.06
N SER A 89 7.39 -12.43 20.27
CA SER A 89 7.08 -13.15 21.50
C SER A 89 6.18 -14.35 21.22
N LYS A 90 6.37 -15.43 21.99
CA LYS A 90 5.48 -16.59 22.00
C LYS A 90 4.19 -16.35 22.80
N HIS A 91 4.15 -15.28 23.58
CA HIS A 91 3.04 -14.90 24.44
C HIS A 91 2.51 -13.51 24.07
N PRO A 92 1.23 -13.22 24.34
CA PRO A 92 0.69 -11.88 24.11
C PRO A 92 1.54 -10.82 24.80
N LEU A 93 1.68 -9.67 24.14
CA LEU A 93 2.50 -8.57 24.60
C LEU A 93 1.90 -7.97 25.87
N ASP A 94 2.77 -7.79 26.87
CA ASP A 94 2.44 -7.10 28.11
C ASP A 94 3.05 -5.69 28.07
N PRO A 95 2.22 -4.63 28.01
CA PRO A 95 2.73 -3.26 28.02
C PRO A 95 3.39 -2.85 29.35
N THR A 96 3.21 -3.62 30.42
CA THR A 96 3.84 -3.38 31.73
C THR A 96 5.22 -4.04 31.85
N ASP A 97 5.57 -4.94 30.92
CA ASP A 97 6.89 -5.58 30.87
C ASP A 97 7.89 -4.69 30.10
N PRO A 98 8.88 -4.08 30.79
CA PRO A 98 9.83 -3.18 30.15
C PRO A 98 10.73 -3.88 29.12
N THR A 99 10.98 -5.19 29.26
CA THR A 99 11.77 -5.97 28.30
C THR A 99 10.98 -6.17 27.02
N GLN A 100 9.69 -6.50 27.10
CA GLN A 100 8.84 -6.62 25.91
C GLN A 100 8.68 -5.28 25.19
N MET A 101 8.53 -4.17 25.92
CA MET A 101 8.43 -2.84 25.31
C MET A 101 9.72 -2.39 24.64
N LEU A 102 10.88 -2.72 25.21
CA LEU A 102 12.16 -2.49 24.54
C LEU A 102 12.24 -3.24 23.20
N LEU A 103 11.86 -4.52 23.17
CA LEU A 103 11.90 -5.35 21.96
C LEU A 103 10.97 -4.82 20.86
N VAL A 104 9.73 -4.45 21.21
CA VAL A 104 8.77 -3.84 20.26
C VAL A 104 9.35 -2.56 19.67
N ARG A 105 9.92 -1.70 20.51
CA ARG A 105 10.48 -0.41 20.07
C ARG A 105 11.71 -0.58 19.19
N MET A 106 12.62 -1.48 19.56
CA MET A 106 13.79 -1.81 18.75
C MET A 106 13.39 -2.36 17.39
N MET A 107 12.43 -3.27 17.34
CA MET A 107 11.98 -3.86 16.08
C MET A 107 11.29 -2.84 15.19
N GLY A 108 10.45 -1.97 15.76
CA GLY A 108 9.85 -0.87 15.00
C GLY A 108 10.91 0.10 14.46
N ALA A 109 11.98 0.37 15.23
CA ALA A 109 13.10 1.18 14.77
C ALA A 109 13.87 0.51 13.61
N VAL A 110 14.14 -0.80 13.70
CA VAL A 110 14.78 -1.58 12.61
C VAL A 110 13.91 -1.56 11.35
N ALA A 111 12.60 -1.80 11.48
CA ALA A 111 11.68 -1.78 10.36
C ALA A 111 11.59 -0.40 9.68
N GLN A 112 11.70 0.69 10.46
CA GLN A 112 11.75 2.04 9.92
C GLN A 112 13.09 2.29 9.20
N PHE A 113 14.21 1.90 9.82
CA PHE A 113 15.54 2.01 9.22
C PHE A 113 15.64 1.30 7.86
N GLU A 114 15.11 0.08 7.74
CA GLU A 114 15.11 -0.66 6.47
C GLU A 114 14.31 0.06 5.37
N ARG A 115 13.16 0.64 5.73
CA ARG A 115 12.33 1.43 4.80
C ARG A 115 13.08 2.65 4.30
N ASP A 116 13.74 3.38 5.21
CA ASP A 116 14.49 4.58 4.86
C ASP A 116 15.70 4.24 3.98
N ARG A 117 16.45 3.19 4.31
CA ARG A 117 17.54 2.66 3.47
C ARG A 117 17.06 2.27 2.06
N LEU A 118 15.88 1.64 1.95
CA LEU A 118 15.31 1.28 0.65
C LEU A 118 14.90 2.52 -0.15
N ALA A 119 14.33 3.54 0.52
CA ALA A 119 13.99 4.81 -0.11
C ALA A 119 15.23 5.55 -0.63
N GLU A 120 16.31 5.60 0.15
CA GLU A 120 17.60 6.17 -0.27
C GLU A 120 18.17 5.45 -1.50
N ARG A 121 18.19 4.12 -1.50
CA ARG A 121 18.66 3.33 -2.65
C ARG A 121 17.85 3.61 -3.92
N ARG A 122 16.53 3.72 -3.78
CA ARG A 122 15.64 4.11 -4.89
C ARG A 122 15.97 5.51 -5.40
N ALA A 123 16.16 6.48 -4.51
CA ALA A 123 16.52 7.84 -4.87
C ALA A 123 17.85 7.89 -5.63
N TYR A 124 18.88 7.17 -5.17
CA TYR A 124 20.16 7.04 -5.87
C TYR A 124 19.99 6.41 -7.26
N GLY A 125 19.23 5.32 -7.37
CA GLY A 125 18.96 4.66 -8.64
C GLY A 125 18.23 5.57 -9.64
N ILE A 126 17.24 6.34 -9.16
CA ILE A 126 16.54 7.36 -9.96
C ILE A 126 17.51 8.44 -10.43
N ALA A 127 18.36 8.97 -9.53
CA ALA A 127 19.34 9.99 -9.88
C ALA A 127 20.33 9.50 -10.94
N LYS A 128 20.85 8.28 -10.80
CA LYS A 128 21.74 7.65 -11.79
C LYS A 128 21.05 7.49 -13.15
N ALA A 129 19.84 6.91 -13.18
CA ALA A 129 19.10 6.72 -14.42
C ALA A 129 18.65 8.06 -15.07
N LYS A 130 18.44 9.14 -14.29
CA LYS A 130 18.24 10.49 -14.83
C LYS A 130 19.51 11.03 -15.50
N LYS A 131 20.69 10.88 -14.86
CA LYS A 131 21.99 11.27 -15.44
C LYS A 131 22.28 10.50 -16.74
N GLU A 132 21.93 9.21 -16.78
CA GLU A 132 22.06 8.35 -17.97
C GLU A 132 20.98 8.59 -19.04
N GLY A 133 20.06 9.55 -18.85
CA GLY A 133 19.01 9.86 -19.82
C GLY A 133 17.96 8.76 -20.03
N LYS A 134 17.85 7.78 -19.13
CA LYS A 134 16.90 6.66 -19.25
C LYS A 134 15.44 7.10 -19.08
N TYR A 135 15.19 8.17 -18.32
CA TYR A 135 13.85 8.73 -18.16
C TYR A 135 13.48 9.61 -19.36
N LYS A 136 12.87 9.00 -20.38
CA LYS A 136 12.37 9.70 -21.59
C LYS A 136 10.92 10.21 -21.45
N GLY A 137 10.39 10.26 -20.23
CA GLY A 137 8.99 10.58 -19.96
C GLY A 137 8.02 9.46 -20.39
N ARG A 138 6.71 9.74 -20.27
CA ARG A 138 5.66 8.81 -20.74
C ARG A 138 5.74 8.73 -22.27
N LYS A 139 5.78 7.51 -22.82
CA LYS A 139 5.67 7.32 -24.29
C LYS A 139 4.43 8.06 -24.79
N PRO A 140 4.53 8.98 -25.77
CA PRO A 140 3.41 9.77 -26.24
C PRO A 140 2.48 8.93 -27.12
N THR A 141 1.62 8.12 -26.50
CA THR A 141 0.70 7.20 -27.17
C THR A 141 -0.30 7.90 -28.08
N ALA A 142 -0.77 9.09 -27.70
CA ALA A 142 -1.69 9.85 -28.53
C ALA A 142 -1.00 10.56 -29.71
N ARG A 143 0.22 11.06 -29.52
CA ARG A 143 0.98 11.75 -30.59
C ARG A 143 1.41 10.78 -31.69
N ALA A 144 1.58 9.50 -31.36
CA ALA A 144 1.80 8.44 -32.34
C ALA A 144 0.62 8.28 -33.31
N LYS A 145 -0.62 8.62 -32.89
CA LYS A 145 -1.83 8.57 -33.73
C LYS A 145 -2.08 9.87 -34.50
N ALA A 146 -1.12 10.80 -34.53
CA ALA A 146 -1.29 12.09 -35.20
C ALA A 146 -1.64 11.96 -36.70
N PRO A 147 -1.01 11.08 -37.50
CA PRO A 147 -1.37 10.91 -38.91
C PRO A 147 -2.84 10.50 -39.11
N GLU A 148 -3.34 9.60 -38.26
CA GLU A 148 -4.71 9.09 -38.32
C GLU A 148 -5.73 10.17 -37.91
N VAL A 149 -5.39 10.97 -36.89
CA VAL A 149 -6.21 12.12 -36.47
C VAL A 149 -6.38 13.13 -37.61
N LEU A 150 -5.30 13.44 -38.32
CA LEU A 150 -5.31 14.39 -39.43
C LEU A 150 -6.12 13.87 -40.61
N ARG A 151 -5.88 12.61 -41.01
CA ARG A 151 -6.62 11.94 -42.08
C ARG A 151 -8.11 11.87 -41.80
N LEU A 152 -8.51 11.57 -40.55
CA LEU A 152 -9.93 11.57 -40.18
C LEU A 152 -10.51 12.99 -40.16
N ARG A 153 -9.72 13.99 -39.77
CA ARG A 153 -10.15 15.38 -39.78
C ARG A 153 -10.37 15.90 -41.20
N GLU A 154 -9.49 15.57 -42.14
CA GLU A 154 -9.66 15.87 -43.58
C GLU A 154 -10.90 15.22 -44.17
N ARG A 155 -11.25 14.02 -43.71
CA ARG A 155 -12.49 13.33 -44.08
C ARG A 155 -13.75 13.91 -43.43
N GLY A 156 -13.64 15.01 -42.68
CA GLY A 156 -14.77 15.75 -42.10
C GLY A 156 -15.24 15.28 -40.72
N PHE A 157 -14.58 14.28 -40.11
CA PHE A 157 -15.00 13.78 -38.79
C PHE A 157 -14.82 14.86 -37.69
N ARG A 158 -15.73 14.86 -36.73
CA ARG A 158 -15.68 15.75 -35.56
C ARG A 158 -14.62 15.26 -34.56
N PRO A 159 -13.98 16.15 -33.80
CA PRO A 159 -12.94 15.76 -32.83
C PRO A 159 -13.40 14.72 -31.80
N ASP A 160 -14.70 14.72 -31.45
CA ASP A 160 -15.31 13.75 -30.53
C ASP A 160 -15.40 12.34 -31.13
N GLU A 161 -15.66 12.24 -32.44
CA GLU A 161 -15.75 10.97 -33.16
C GLU A 161 -14.35 10.36 -33.34
N ILE A 162 -13.37 11.21 -33.68
CA ILE A 162 -11.96 10.84 -33.79
C ILE A 162 -11.43 10.34 -32.44
N ALA A 163 -11.76 11.02 -31.35
CA ALA A 163 -11.36 10.63 -30.00
C ALA A 163 -11.88 9.22 -29.62
N LYS A 164 -13.15 8.94 -29.94
CA LYS A 164 -13.76 7.62 -29.71
C LYS A 164 -13.13 6.55 -30.60
N GLN A 165 -13.01 6.81 -31.89
CA GLN A 165 -12.52 5.83 -32.87
C GLN A 165 -11.05 5.46 -32.65
N LEU A 166 -10.22 6.43 -32.24
CA LEU A 166 -8.80 6.21 -31.96
C LEU A 166 -8.53 5.94 -30.48
N GLU A 167 -9.55 5.81 -29.63
CA GLU A 167 -9.42 5.57 -28.18
C GLU A 167 -8.41 6.51 -27.49
N ILE A 168 -8.45 7.79 -27.85
CA ILE A 168 -7.61 8.83 -27.25
C ILE A 168 -8.48 9.94 -26.66
N GLY A 169 -8.00 10.59 -25.60
CA GLY A 169 -8.72 11.70 -25.00
C GLY A 169 -8.93 12.85 -25.98
N ARG A 170 -10.11 13.49 -25.93
CA ARG A 170 -10.47 14.65 -26.76
C ARG A 170 -9.42 15.77 -26.72
N ALA A 171 -8.85 16.03 -25.54
CA ALA A 171 -7.77 16.99 -25.35
C ALA A 171 -6.50 16.64 -26.15
N SER A 172 -6.22 15.36 -26.40
CA SER A 172 -5.11 14.93 -27.23
C SER A 172 -5.39 15.16 -28.72
N VAL A 173 -6.62 14.94 -29.18
CA VAL A 173 -7.04 15.26 -30.56
C VAL A 173 -6.85 16.75 -30.84
N PHE A 174 -7.37 17.62 -29.97
CA PHE A 174 -7.20 19.07 -30.14
C PHE A 174 -5.74 19.52 -30.11
N ARG A 175 -4.92 18.95 -29.22
CA ARG A 175 -3.50 19.25 -29.15
C ARG A 175 -2.78 18.89 -30.46
N ILE A 176 -3.06 17.71 -31.02
CA ILE A 176 -2.49 17.28 -32.30
C ILE A 176 -2.89 18.23 -33.44
N LEU A 177 -4.18 18.61 -33.51
CA LEU A 177 -4.67 19.52 -34.54
C LEU A 177 -4.07 20.93 -34.42
N ARG A 178 -3.88 21.42 -33.18
CA ARG A 178 -3.23 22.71 -32.93
C ARG A 178 -1.75 22.65 -33.32
N ASP A 179 -1.01 21.66 -32.83
CA ASP A 179 0.42 21.51 -33.11
C ASP A 179 0.70 21.41 -34.64
N HIS A 180 -0.20 20.78 -35.41
CA HIS A 180 -0.09 20.75 -36.87
C HIS A 180 -0.29 22.12 -37.53
N ARG A 181 -1.24 22.93 -37.05
CA ARG A 181 -1.48 24.27 -37.58
C ARG A 181 -0.33 25.24 -37.31
N GLU A 182 0.45 25.00 -36.26
CA GLU A 182 1.63 25.81 -35.94
C GLU A 182 2.87 25.39 -36.73
N THR A 183 2.86 24.19 -37.33
CA THR A 183 3.99 23.64 -38.12
C THR A 183 3.80 23.83 -39.63
N THR A 184 2.62 24.27 -40.07
CA THR A 184 2.25 24.55 -41.48
C THR A 184 2.12 26.05 -41.69
#